data_AF-A0A914FUL5-F1
#
_entry.id   AF-A0A914FUL5-F1
#
_cell.length_a   1.000
_cell.length_b   1.000
_cell.length_c   1.000
_cell.angle_alpha   90.00
_cell.angle_beta   90.00
_cell.angle_gamma   90.00
#
_symmetry.space_group_name_H-M   'P 1'
#
loop_
_entity.id
_entity.type
_entity.pdbx_description
1 polymer ?
#
loop_
_entity_poly.entity_id
_entity_poly.type
_entity_poly.pdbx_seq_one_letter_code
_entity_poly.pdbx_strand_id
1 'polypeptide(L)'
;MPSKRKVCDTGEDMSPSKKAAKLARDNLSDTKELDKEEFLSYLEKKMCKECKQELQVAKSYNIKRHFEKCHPGVVAKLLVEYRDREAARAKSKITNYIRKTPAAENELVNLFSSAPVSMNLIENKHLQKLLSYIPNFKPPKLRKLRALMFSRLQNLIEYVKDNCAGKYYAIGTDCGTTKGMIYSYLADVFETPELLAVRKAVFATINHFARSHQASSQLYERSKFRLLFPAATRWSTLTITYERVLKLKDHINIIALENGWPTLSKQTVDAIHNVVLLTKDIADFTTQIQSDARPTISLLFPGLHNIKINLHQKKCEVREHSSIDFEEVIDNLIKSIDKRFSDILSTNDESGDPLFAAATLLDSTTAGIFPNLEDLTLQQTKRIFHATSKKLNIEEDMEEDPAVSPEMMKKNPLGFAIKQPTINLTSTKKSFGKEITEFHTIIKEGNWCYDDPIKAWFMHKNQFPKLFEIAMAILPIPATSAAVERMFSHLKIHTDGHKNRSKSQLTKLRVLLSCNKNLFDKLVVEKIL
;
A
#
# COMPACT_ATOMS: atom_id res chain seq x y z
N MET A 1 25.75 58.44 -42.32
CA MET A 1 25.60 58.78 -43.76
C MET A 1 26.05 57.57 -44.60
N PRO A 2 25.45 57.35 -45.77
CA PRO A 2 24.90 56.05 -46.16
C PRO A 2 25.47 55.49 -47.48
N SER A 3 25.13 54.24 -47.81
CA SER A 3 25.05 53.75 -49.20
C SER A 3 24.07 52.56 -49.22
N LYS A 4 22.77 52.80 -49.42
CA LYS A 4 22.05 52.89 -50.71
C LYS A 4 22.34 51.72 -51.67
N ARG A 5 21.39 50.78 -51.76
CA ARG A 5 20.78 50.43 -53.06
C ARG A 5 19.26 50.35 -52.93
N LYS A 6 18.62 51.17 -53.77
CA LYS A 6 17.18 51.25 -54.11
C LYS A 6 16.73 49.94 -54.77
N VAL A 7 15.62 49.32 -54.35
CA VAL A 7 14.21 49.48 -54.81
C VAL A 7 13.97 49.12 -56.27
N CYS A 8 13.13 48.10 -56.47
CA CYS A 8 11.92 48.02 -57.31
C CYS A 8 11.19 46.76 -56.77
N ASP A 9 10.21 46.83 -55.88
CA ASP A 9 8.85 47.34 -56.04
C ASP A 9 8.23 47.06 -57.42
N THR A 10 7.56 45.92 -57.51
CA THR A 10 6.33 45.78 -58.29
C THR A 10 5.28 45.23 -57.34
N GLY A 11 4.67 46.12 -56.56
CA GLY A 11 3.37 45.87 -55.94
C GLY A 11 2.34 45.54 -57.01
N GLU A 12 2.01 44.27 -57.14
CA GLU A 12 0.69 43.89 -57.61
C GLU A 12 -0.27 44.03 -56.43
N ASP A 13 -1.09 45.08 -56.46
CA ASP A 13 -2.26 45.22 -55.60
C ASP A 13 -3.17 44.00 -55.78
N MET A 14 -3.03 43.04 -54.87
CA MET A 14 -3.97 41.93 -54.78
C MET A 14 -5.31 42.46 -54.26
N SER A 15 -6.33 42.40 -55.12
CA SER A 15 -7.71 42.74 -54.78
C SER A 15 -8.17 42.04 -53.48
N PRO A 16 -9.12 42.62 -52.72
CA PRO A 16 -9.67 42.04 -51.49
C PRO A 16 -10.12 40.57 -51.64
N SER A 17 -10.58 40.21 -52.84
CA SER A 17 -10.93 38.84 -53.24
C SER A 17 -9.73 37.87 -53.21
N LYS A 18 -8.55 38.29 -53.68
CA LYS A 18 -7.33 37.47 -53.67
C LYS A 18 -6.73 37.32 -52.26
N LYS A 19 -6.88 38.33 -51.38
CA LYS A 19 -6.45 38.25 -49.96
C LYS A 19 -7.32 37.26 -49.16
N ALA A 20 -8.64 37.27 -49.37
CA ALA A 20 -9.56 36.30 -48.77
C ALA A 20 -9.29 34.87 -49.28
N ALA A 21 -8.96 34.70 -50.57
CA ALA A 21 -8.62 33.39 -51.13
C ALA A 21 -7.28 32.81 -50.61
N LYS A 22 -6.30 33.66 -50.31
CA LYS A 22 -5.02 33.24 -49.69
C LYS A 22 -5.20 32.81 -48.24
N LEU A 23 -5.95 33.60 -47.44
CA LEU A 23 -6.26 33.27 -46.05
C LEU A 23 -7.15 32.01 -45.93
N ALA A 24 -8.01 31.76 -46.91
CA ALA A 24 -8.80 30.53 -46.98
C ALA A 24 -7.93 29.30 -47.30
N ARG A 25 -6.96 29.42 -48.22
CA ARG A 25 -6.03 28.32 -48.56
C ARG A 25 -5.15 27.90 -47.38
N ASP A 26 -4.71 28.84 -46.56
CA ASP A 26 -3.84 28.55 -45.41
C ASP A 26 -4.61 27.93 -44.22
N ASN A 27 -5.96 27.97 -44.22
CA ASN A 27 -6.83 27.40 -43.19
C ASN A 27 -7.59 26.12 -43.63
N LEU A 28 -7.28 25.57 -44.81
CA LEU A 28 -8.01 24.43 -45.38
C LEU A 28 -7.70 23.08 -44.67
N SER A 29 -6.72 23.02 -43.74
CA SER A 29 -6.42 21.82 -42.94
C SER A 29 -7.52 21.47 -41.93
N ASP A 30 -8.31 22.46 -41.51
CA ASP A 30 -9.25 22.34 -40.39
C ASP A 30 -10.66 21.94 -40.83
N THR A 31 -10.89 21.83 -42.15
CA THR A 31 -12.19 21.42 -42.67
C THR A 31 -12.56 20.02 -42.23
N LYS A 32 -11.59 19.15 -41.85
CA LYS A 32 -11.80 17.81 -41.29
C LYS A 32 -12.78 17.78 -40.11
N GLU A 33 -12.94 18.88 -39.39
CA GLU A 33 -13.80 18.99 -38.20
C GLU A 33 -15.26 19.34 -38.50
N LEU A 34 -15.58 19.81 -39.72
CA LEU A 34 -16.95 20.10 -40.15
C LEU A 34 -17.67 18.83 -40.60
N ASP A 35 -18.88 18.62 -40.10
CA ASP A 35 -19.72 17.45 -40.41
C ASP A 35 -20.55 17.66 -41.69
N LYS A 36 -20.94 16.55 -42.34
CA LYS A 36 -21.77 16.53 -43.55
C LYS A 36 -23.02 17.39 -43.39
N GLU A 37 -23.67 17.32 -42.23
CA GLU A 37 -24.93 18.01 -41.95
C GLU A 37 -24.84 19.54 -42.05
N GLU A 38 -23.69 20.11 -41.70
CA GLU A 38 -23.46 21.56 -41.77
C GLU A 38 -23.52 22.07 -43.21
N PHE A 39 -22.99 21.27 -44.15
CA PHE A 39 -23.04 21.56 -45.58
C PHE A 39 -24.42 21.27 -46.21
N LEU A 40 -25.21 20.36 -45.65
CA LEU A 40 -26.53 20.01 -46.19
C LEU A 40 -27.50 21.19 -46.16
N SER A 41 -27.34 22.12 -45.21
CA SER A 41 -28.14 23.35 -45.13
C SER A 41 -28.00 24.25 -46.37
N TYR A 42 -26.88 24.15 -47.09
CA TYR A 42 -26.57 24.87 -48.32
C TYR A 42 -26.96 24.10 -49.59
N LEU A 43 -27.68 22.99 -49.46
CA LEU A 43 -28.21 22.21 -50.58
C LEU A 43 -29.72 22.32 -50.67
N GLU A 44 -30.23 22.33 -51.90
CA GLU A 44 -31.66 22.23 -52.20
C GLU A 44 -31.88 21.12 -53.23
N LYS A 45 -32.56 20.04 -52.85
CA LYS A 45 -32.86 18.90 -53.74
C LYS A 45 -31.64 18.40 -54.54
N LYS A 46 -30.47 18.30 -53.88
CA LYS A 46 -29.15 17.91 -54.43
C LYS A 46 -28.39 18.99 -55.22
N MET A 47 -28.93 20.20 -55.36
CA MET A 47 -28.23 21.32 -55.95
C MET A 47 -27.55 22.19 -54.90
N CYS A 48 -26.34 22.66 -55.21
CA CYS A 48 -25.69 23.70 -54.43
C CYS A 48 -26.48 25.02 -54.54
N LYS A 49 -26.89 25.61 -53.42
CA LYS A 49 -27.66 26.87 -53.43
C LYS A 49 -26.87 28.04 -54.02
N GLU A 50 -25.54 28.01 -53.89
CA GLU A 50 -24.61 29.07 -54.29
C GLU A 50 -24.28 29.05 -55.79
N CYS A 51 -23.85 27.92 -56.35
CA CYS A 51 -23.49 27.82 -57.78
C CYS A 51 -24.52 27.11 -58.66
N LYS A 52 -25.62 26.60 -58.08
CA LYS A 52 -26.66 25.82 -58.78
C LYS A 52 -26.15 24.51 -59.42
N GLN A 53 -24.93 24.07 -59.13
CA GLN A 53 -24.40 22.80 -59.62
C GLN A 53 -25.08 21.62 -58.90
N GLU A 54 -25.49 20.61 -59.66
CA GLU A 54 -26.01 19.36 -59.11
C GLU A 54 -24.87 18.53 -58.51
N LEU A 55 -25.03 18.10 -57.26
CA LEU A 55 -24.05 17.32 -56.53
C LEU A 55 -24.53 15.89 -56.31
N GLN A 56 -23.65 14.92 -56.54
CA GLN A 56 -23.91 13.54 -56.16
C GLN A 56 -23.80 13.39 -54.62
N VAL A 57 -24.94 13.52 -53.93
CA VAL A 57 -25.09 13.54 -52.45
C VAL A 57 -24.74 12.19 -51.77
N ALA A 58 -24.44 11.15 -52.55
CA ALA A 58 -24.21 9.79 -52.05
C ALA A 58 -23.01 9.69 -51.08
N LYS A 59 -21.99 10.56 -51.19
CA LYS A 59 -20.81 10.55 -50.31
C LYS A 59 -20.55 11.94 -49.72
N SER A 60 -20.41 12.02 -48.39
CA SER A 60 -20.13 13.27 -47.65
C SER A 60 -18.90 14.01 -48.17
N TYR A 61 -17.87 13.27 -48.56
CA TYR A 61 -16.64 13.81 -49.13
C TYR A 61 -16.86 14.63 -50.42
N ASN A 62 -17.81 14.24 -51.27
CA ASN A 62 -18.06 14.94 -52.55
C ASN A 62 -18.67 16.34 -52.32
N ILE A 63 -19.56 16.45 -51.33
CA ILE A 63 -20.20 17.71 -50.95
C ILE A 63 -19.14 18.64 -50.37
N LYS A 64 -18.36 18.14 -49.42
CA LYS A 64 -17.29 18.91 -48.77
C LYS A 64 -16.24 19.40 -49.76
N ARG A 65 -15.74 18.52 -50.63
CA ARG A 65 -14.77 18.87 -51.67
C ARG A 65 -15.31 19.92 -52.65
N HIS A 66 -16.61 19.88 -52.94
CA HIS A 66 -17.26 20.92 -53.75
C HIS A 66 -17.24 22.27 -53.03
N PHE A 67 -17.65 22.36 -51.76
CA PHE A 67 -17.62 23.61 -51.02
C PHE A 67 -16.19 24.14 -50.79
N GLU A 68 -15.22 23.26 -50.53
CA GLU A 68 -13.80 23.61 -50.43
C GLU A 68 -13.25 24.22 -51.73
N LYS A 69 -13.67 23.71 -52.88
CA LYS A 69 -13.16 24.15 -54.19
C LYS A 69 -13.92 25.35 -54.75
N CYS A 70 -15.24 25.33 -54.66
CA CYS A 70 -16.12 26.29 -55.35
C CYS A 70 -16.61 27.41 -54.43
N HIS A 71 -16.67 27.18 -53.11
CA HIS A 71 -17.27 28.11 -52.13
C HIS A 71 -16.41 28.26 -50.86
N PRO A 72 -15.12 28.63 -50.97
CA PRO A 72 -14.23 28.74 -49.82
C PRO A 72 -14.73 29.74 -48.76
N GLY A 73 -15.50 30.76 -49.16
CA GLY A 73 -16.13 31.71 -48.23
C GLY A 73 -17.20 31.06 -47.34
N VAL A 74 -17.97 30.10 -47.86
CA VAL A 74 -18.97 29.34 -47.08
C VAL A 74 -18.26 28.41 -46.09
N VAL A 75 -17.17 27.76 -46.53
CA VAL A 75 -16.35 26.92 -45.64
C VAL A 75 -15.74 27.74 -44.51
N ALA A 76 -15.18 28.91 -44.81
CA ALA A 76 -14.61 29.80 -43.80
C ALA A 76 -15.66 30.25 -42.78
N LYS A 77 -16.88 30.57 -43.23
CA LYS A 77 -17.99 30.94 -42.35
C LYS A 77 -18.40 29.78 -41.43
N LEU A 78 -18.56 28.57 -41.99
CA LEU A 78 -18.88 27.37 -41.23
C LEU A 78 -17.80 27.02 -40.20
N LEU A 79 -16.51 27.21 -40.54
CA LEU A 79 -15.40 26.99 -39.61
C LEU A 79 -15.43 27.98 -38.42
N VAL A 80 -15.77 29.25 -38.66
CA VAL A 80 -15.93 30.23 -37.58
C VAL A 80 -17.11 29.85 -36.68
N GLU A 81 -18.26 29.52 -37.26
CA GLU A 81 -19.44 29.09 -36.50
C GLU A 81 -19.19 27.80 -35.70
N TYR A 82 -18.44 26.85 -36.27
CA TYR A 82 -18.03 25.62 -35.60
C TYR A 82 -17.11 25.91 -34.41
N ARG A 83 -16.07 26.73 -34.61
CA ARG A 83 -15.13 27.12 -33.54
C ARG A 83 -15.84 27.85 -32.40
N ASP A 84 -16.78 28.74 -32.72
CA ASP A 84 -17.57 29.45 -31.71
C ASP A 84 -18.48 28.49 -30.91
N ARG A 85 -19.08 27.50 -31.56
CA ARG A 85 -19.88 26.45 -30.89
C ARG A 85 -19.02 25.54 -30.01
N GLU A 86 -17.86 25.12 -30.47
CA GLU A 86 -16.94 24.29 -29.68
C GLU A 86 -16.36 25.07 -28.49
N ALA A 87 -16.00 26.35 -28.68
CA ALA A 87 -15.60 27.23 -27.58
C ALA A 87 -16.73 27.38 -26.55
N ALA A 88 -17.98 27.54 -26.99
CA ALA A 88 -19.15 27.59 -26.11
C ALA A 88 -19.41 26.26 -25.38
N ARG A 89 -19.24 25.12 -26.05
CA ARG A 89 -19.36 23.77 -25.45
C ARG A 89 -18.25 23.50 -24.45
N ALA A 90 -17.00 23.84 -24.76
CA ALA A 90 -15.88 23.73 -23.84
C ALA A 90 -16.09 24.62 -22.61
N LYS A 91 -16.53 25.87 -22.81
CA LYS A 91 -16.89 26.79 -21.73
C LYS A 91 -18.04 26.24 -20.90
N SER A 92 -19.05 25.62 -21.50
CA SER A 92 -20.16 24.97 -20.80
C SER A 92 -19.72 23.74 -20.00
N LYS A 93 -18.86 22.88 -20.55
CA LYS A 93 -18.27 21.73 -19.84
C LYS A 93 -17.42 22.17 -18.65
N ILE A 94 -16.56 23.17 -18.83
CA ILE A 94 -15.76 23.77 -17.76
C ILE A 94 -16.68 24.40 -16.72
N THR A 95 -17.71 25.15 -17.14
CA THR A 95 -18.69 25.76 -16.24
C THR A 95 -19.49 24.71 -15.47
N ASN A 96 -19.85 23.57 -16.07
CA ASN A 96 -20.55 22.47 -15.41
C ASN A 96 -19.65 21.68 -14.45
N TYR A 97 -18.37 21.51 -14.77
CA TYR A 97 -17.38 20.93 -13.88
C TYR A 97 -17.12 21.84 -12.66
N ILE A 98 -17.02 23.15 -12.91
CA ILE A 98 -16.85 24.19 -11.89
C ILE A 98 -18.13 24.41 -11.04
N ARG A 99 -19.34 24.24 -11.62
CA ARG A 99 -20.63 24.38 -10.90
C ARG A 99 -20.88 23.31 -9.86
N LYS A 100 -20.17 22.18 -9.89
CA LYS A 100 -20.25 21.17 -8.82
C LYS A 100 -19.44 21.62 -7.61
N THR A 101 -19.93 22.65 -6.91
CA THR A 101 -19.45 23.08 -5.58
C THR A 101 -19.17 21.91 -4.62
N PRO A 102 -19.97 20.81 -4.62
CA PRO A 102 -19.66 19.62 -3.81
C PRO A 102 -18.34 18.93 -4.16
N ALA A 103 -17.91 18.93 -5.42
CA ALA A 103 -16.67 18.28 -5.84
C ALA A 103 -15.43 19.05 -5.34
N ALA A 104 -15.44 20.38 -5.46
CA ALA A 104 -14.35 21.21 -4.94
C ALA A 104 -14.30 21.20 -3.39
N GLU A 105 -15.45 21.19 -2.72
CA GLU A 105 -15.51 21.02 -1.26
C GLU A 105 -14.99 19.64 -0.82
N ASN A 106 -15.30 18.57 -1.57
CA ASN A 106 -14.76 17.24 -1.32
C ASN A 106 -13.24 17.18 -1.50
N GLU A 107 -12.68 17.84 -2.51
CA GLU A 107 -11.23 17.90 -2.67
C GLU A 107 -10.54 18.70 -1.56
N LEU A 108 -11.17 19.77 -1.07
CA LEU A 108 -10.67 20.45 0.13
C LEU A 108 -10.73 19.53 1.35
N VAL A 109 -11.81 18.78 1.55
CA VAL A 109 -11.89 17.78 2.61
C VAL A 109 -10.77 16.75 2.46
N ASN A 110 -10.51 16.23 1.25
CA ASN A 110 -9.41 15.30 0.98
C ASN A 110 -8.04 15.93 1.34
N LEU A 111 -7.76 17.15 0.88
CA LEU A 111 -6.53 17.88 1.16
C LEU A 111 -6.32 18.04 2.67
N PHE A 112 -7.31 18.56 3.40
CA PHE A 112 -7.16 18.80 4.84
C PHE A 112 -7.19 17.52 5.68
N SER A 113 -7.76 16.43 5.17
CA SER A 113 -7.76 15.14 5.85
C SER A 113 -6.44 14.38 5.66
N SER A 114 -5.83 14.46 4.48
CA SER A 114 -4.66 13.63 4.12
C SER A 114 -3.32 14.36 4.09
N ALA A 115 -3.30 15.70 3.97
CA ALA A 115 -2.07 16.46 3.85
C ALA A 115 -1.62 17.09 5.20
N PRO A 116 -0.32 17.43 5.36
CA PRO A 116 0.26 18.15 6.50
C PRO A 116 -0.27 19.57 6.78
N VAL A 117 -1.45 19.92 6.27
CA VAL A 117 -1.87 21.32 6.15
C VAL A 117 -2.69 21.75 7.35
N SER A 118 -2.45 22.97 7.83
CA SER A 118 -3.27 23.60 8.87
C SER A 118 -4.66 23.90 8.33
N MET A 119 -5.74 23.53 9.05
CA MET A 119 -7.08 23.92 8.60
C MET A 119 -7.29 25.44 8.62
N ASN A 120 -6.53 26.18 9.43
CA ASN A 120 -6.56 27.65 9.41
C ASN A 120 -6.03 28.23 8.09
N LEU A 121 -5.37 27.41 7.24
CA LEU A 121 -4.95 27.84 5.92
C LEU A 121 -6.15 28.27 5.05
N ILE A 122 -7.33 27.66 5.23
CA ILE A 122 -8.55 28.05 4.49
C ILE A 122 -9.01 29.49 4.81
N GLU A 123 -8.58 30.02 5.96
CA GLU A 123 -8.85 31.40 6.39
C GLU A 123 -7.69 32.36 6.05
N ASN A 124 -6.58 31.85 5.49
CA ASN A 124 -5.48 32.68 5.05
C ASN A 124 -5.91 33.59 3.88
N LYS A 125 -5.71 34.90 4.03
CA LYS A 125 -6.12 35.91 3.04
C LYS A 125 -5.48 35.69 1.67
N HIS A 126 -4.22 35.23 1.59
CA HIS A 126 -3.55 34.96 0.32
C HIS A 126 -4.11 33.72 -0.36
N LEU A 127 -4.41 32.65 0.39
CA LEU A 127 -5.07 31.48 -0.17
C LEU A 127 -6.50 31.81 -0.62
N GLN A 128 -7.26 32.57 0.16
CA GLN A 128 -8.59 33.01 -0.25
C GLN A 128 -8.54 33.85 -1.53
N LYS A 129 -7.56 34.75 -1.64
CA LYS A 129 -7.31 35.51 -2.88
C LYS A 129 -6.96 34.58 -4.05
N LEU A 130 -6.11 33.58 -3.84
CA LEU A 130 -5.79 32.58 -4.86
C LEU A 130 -7.03 31.81 -5.31
N LEU A 131 -7.82 31.30 -4.36
CA LEU A 131 -9.04 30.55 -4.64
C LEU A 131 -10.13 31.42 -5.28
N SER A 132 -10.10 32.75 -5.06
CA SER A 132 -11.02 33.68 -5.71
C SER A 132 -10.80 33.83 -7.22
N TYR A 133 -9.62 33.45 -7.74
CA TYR A 133 -9.39 33.38 -9.18
C TYR A 133 -10.07 32.19 -9.85
N ILE A 134 -10.58 31.22 -9.08
CA ILE A 134 -11.37 30.11 -9.61
C ILE A 134 -12.81 30.63 -9.83
N PRO A 135 -13.30 30.72 -11.09
CA PRO A 135 -14.60 31.31 -11.38
C PRO A 135 -15.72 30.59 -10.61
N ASN A 136 -16.67 31.34 -10.02
CA ASN A 136 -17.82 30.80 -9.29
C ASN A 136 -17.51 29.92 -8.07
N PHE A 137 -16.25 29.79 -7.65
CA PHE A 137 -15.89 29.05 -6.45
C PHE A 137 -15.80 29.99 -5.24
N LYS A 138 -16.59 29.69 -4.21
CA LYS A 138 -16.46 30.35 -2.91
C LYS A 138 -15.88 29.34 -1.92
N PRO A 139 -14.64 29.54 -1.42
CA PRO A 139 -14.07 28.60 -0.49
C PRO A 139 -14.94 28.47 0.77
N PRO A 140 -15.17 27.24 1.28
CA PRO A 140 -15.98 27.02 2.46
C PRO A 140 -15.31 27.68 3.67
N LYS A 141 -16.13 28.28 4.55
CA LYS A 141 -15.64 28.72 5.86
C LYS A 141 -15.18 27.52 6.68
N LEU A 142 -14.23 27.72 7.60
CA LEU A 142 -13.68 26.68 8.46
C LEU A 142 -14.76 25.87 9.20
N ARG A 143 -15.84 26.53 9.65
CA ARG A 143 -17.00 25.86 10.28
C ARG A 143 -17.68 24.86 9.34
N LYS A 144 -17.89 25.24 8.08
CA LYS A 144 -18.50 24.36 7.06
C LYS A 144 -17.58 23.20 6.72
N LEU A 145 -16.28 23.47 6.55
CA LEU A 145 -15.28 22.43 6.28
C LEU A 145 -15.22 21.39 7.41
N ARG A 146 -15.24 21.82 8.68
CA ARG A 146 -15.34 20.92 9.84
C ARG A 146 -16.61 20.06 9.79
N ALA A 147 -17.76 20.67 9.53
CA ALA A 147 -19.03 19.94 9.47
C ALA A 147 -19.02 18.87 8.38
N LEU A 148 -18.48 19.17 7.19
CA LEU A 148 -18.31 18.21 6.10
C LEU A 148 -17.40 17.05 6.50
N MET A 149 -16.26 17.34 7.14
CA MET A 149 -15.35 16.32 7.66
C MET A 149 -16.01 15.41 8.70
N PHE A 150 -16.79 15.98 9.63
CA PHE A 150 -17.53 15.20 10.64
C PHE A 150 -18.62 14.33 10.01
N SER A 151 -19.39 14.87 9.06
CA SER A 151 -20.38 14.08 8.32
C SER A 151 -19.73 12.91 7.58
N ARG A 152 -18.58 13.14 6.95
CA ARG A 152 -17.82 12.08 6.28
C ARG A 152 -17.37 10.99 7.27
N LEU A 153 -16.88 11.38 8.44
CA LEU A 153 -16.49 10.41 9.47
C LEU A 153 -17.69 9.58 9.95
N GLN A 154 -18.85 10.19 10.19
CA GLN A 154 -20.05 9.46 10.61
C GLN A 154 -20.49 8.43 9.56
N ASN A 155 -20.48 8.80 8.28
CA ASN A 155 -20.80 7.86 7.20
C ASN A 155 -19.86 6.64 7.17
N LEU A 156 -18.57 6.83 7.50
CA LEU A 156 -17.66 5.68 7.64
C LEU A 156 -17.98 4.84 8.86
N ILE A 157 -18.25 5.48 10.00
CA ILE A 157 -18.58 4.75 11.23
C ILE A 157 -19.83 3.89 10.99
N GLU A 158 -20.85 4.44 10.33
CA GLU A 158 -22.04 3.68 9.93
C GLU A 158 -21.69 2.55 8.97
N TYR A 159 -20.93 2.82 7.90
CA TYR A 159 -20.51 1.76 6.98
C TYR A 159 -19.74 0.63 7.68
N VAL A 160 -18.78 0.97 8.53
CA VAL A 160 -17.98 -0.01 9.29
C VAL A 160 -18.87 -0.77 10.28
N LYS A 161 -19.87 -0.13 10.91
CA LYS A 161 -20.85 -0.86 11.73
C LYS A 161 -21.68 -1.82 10.90
N ASP A 162 -22.12 -1.42 9.71
CA ASP A 162 -23.00 -2.23 8.87
C ASP A 162 -22.24 -3.36 8.16
N ASN A 163 -20.95 -3.16 7.82
CA ASN A 163 -20.18 -4.06 6.96
C ASN A 163 -18.99 -4.73 7.66
N CYS A 164 -18.58 -4.21 8.82
CA CYS A 164 -17.47 -4.72 9.60
C CYS A 164 -17.88 -5.06 11.04
N ALA A 165 -19.18 -5.21 11.31
CA ALA A 165 -19.69 -5.91 12.50
C ALA A 165 -19.32 -7.42 12.41
N GLY A 166 -18.03 -7.71 12.50
CA GLY A 166 -17.50 -9.06 12.56
C GLY A 166 -17.69 -9.66 13.95
N LYS A 167 -17.60 -10.99 14.02
CA LYS A 167 -17.55 -11.73 15.29
C LYS A 167 -16.21 -11.51 16.03
N TYR A 168 -15.16 -11.16 15.30
CA TYR A 168 -13.79 -11.05 15.83
C TYR A 168 -13.14 -9.72 15.46
N TYR A 169 -12.38 -9.16 16.41
CA TYR A 169 -11.62 -7.93 16.24
C TYR A 169 -10.22 -8.10 16.83
N ALA A 170 -9.21 -7.63 16.12
CA ALA A 170 -7.86 -7.49 16.65
C ALA A 170 -7.58 -6.01 16.92
N ILE A 171 -7.14 -5.68 18.14
CA ILE A 171 -6.82 -4.31 18.53
C ILE A 171 -5.31 -4.21 18.73
N GLY A 172 -4.63 -3.55 17.80
CA GLY A 172 -3.24 -3.16 17.96
C GLY A 172 -3.13 -2.02 18.97
N THR A 173 -2.36 -2.21 20.03
CA THR A 173 -1.99 -1.15 20.96
C THR A 173 -0.50 -0.90 20.87
N ASP A 174 -0.12 0.37 20.98
CA ASP A 174 1.28 0.77 21.02
C ASP A 174 1.49 1.72 22.19
N CYS A 175 2.32 1.29 23.15
CA CYS A 175 2.64 2.05 24.35
C CYS A 175 4.05 2.62 24.17
N GLY A 176 4.13 3.84 23.64
CA GLY A 176 5.38 4.51 23.24
C GLY A 176 6.37 4.86 24.37
N THR A 177 6.36 4.17 25.51
CA THR A 177 7.29 4.41 26.63
C THR A 177 8.13 3.21 27.03
N THR A 178 8.13 2.10 26.30
CA THR A 178 8.97 0.96 26.64
C THR A 178 9.57 0.34 25.39
N LYS A 179 10.91 0.20 25.41
CA LYS A 179 11.71 -0.55 24.42
C LYS A 179 10.92 -1.78 23.95
N GLY A 180 10.43 -1.76 22.71
CA GLY A 180 9.60 -2.83 22.15
C GLY A 180 10.21 -4.22 22.36
N MET A 181 9.39 -5.25 22.48
CA MET A 181 9.81 -6.61 22.89
C MET A 181 11.00 -7.13 22.08
N ILE A 182 11.04 -6.86 20.77
CA ILE A 182 12.16 -7.24 19.88
C ILE A 182 13.45 -6.45 20.17
N TYR A 183 13.34 -5.19 20.59
CA TYR A 183 14.49 -4.33 20.87
C TYR A 183 15.18 -4.65 22.19
N SER A 184 14.44 -5.17 23.17
CA SER A 184 14.99 -5.46 24.48
C SER A 184 15.97 -6.64 24.47
N TYR A 185 15.78 -7.65 23.62
CA TYR A 185 16.69 -8.79 23.56
C TYR A 185 18.01 -8.49 22.85
N LEU A 186 17.95 -7.70 21.77
CA LEU A 186 19.16 -7.22 21.11
C LEU A 186 19.95 -6.29 22.02
N ALA A 187 19.26 -5.49 22.84
CA ALA A 187 19.93 -4.68 23.86
C ALA A 187 20.70 -5.56 24.86
N ASP A 188 20.08 -6.59 25.43
CA ASP A 188 20.76 -7.45 26.41
C ASP A 188 21.99 -8.17 25.85
N VAL A 189 21.97 -8.53 24.57
CA VAL A 189 23.04 -9.31 23.92
C VAL A 189 24.16 -8.41 23.37
N PHE A 190 23.81 -7.25 22.82
CA PHE A 190 24.76 -6.38 22.11
C PHE A 190 25.13 -5.10 22.90
N GLU A 191 24.66 -4.94 24.14
CA GLU A 191 25.10 -3.88 25.07
C GLU A 191 26.23 -4.33 26.02
N THR A 192 27.02 -5.34 25.65
CA THR A 192 28.26 -5.68 26.39
C THR A 192 29.27 -4.52 26.35
N PRO A 193 30.14 -4.36 27.35
CA PRO A 193 31.12 -3.27 27.38
C PRO A 193 31.95 -3.15 26.10
N GLU A 194 32.34 -4.27 25.51
CA GLU A 194 33.18 -4.37 24.31
C GLU A 194 32.40 -3.92 23.06
N LEU A 195 31.16 -4.40 22.88
CA LEU A 195 30.31 -4.00 21.76
C LEU A 195 29.84 -2.54 21.89
N LEU A 196 29.62 -2.06 23.12
CA LEU A 196 29.36 -0.64 23.38
C LEU A 196 30.56 0.24 23.04
N ALA A 197 31.78 -0.22 23.27
CA ALA A 197 32.99 0.52 22.87
C ALA A 197 33.09 0.63 21.34
N VAL A 198 32.84 -0.46 20.61
CA VAL A 198 32.75 -0.46 19.14
C VAL A 198 31.69 0.52 18.66
N ARG A 199 30.48 0.47 19.24
CA ARG A 199 29.38 1.39 18.91
C ARG A 199 29.76 2.85 19.15
N LYS A 200 30.37 3.17 20.30
CA LYS A 200 30.84 4.53 20.62
C LYS A 200 31.86 5.02 19.59
N ALA A 201 32.82 4.18 19.20
CA ALA A 201 33.82 4.52 18.20
C ALA A 201 33.17 4.85 16.85
N VAL A 202 32.28 3.98 16.34
CA VAL A 202 31.57 4.18 15.07
C VAL A 202 30.72 5.46 15.13
N PHE A 203 30.02 5.69 16.24
CA PHE A 203 29.15 6.87 16.38
C PHE A 203 29.95 8.16 16.49
N ALA A 204 31.13 8.14 17.12
CA ALA A 204 32.05 9.26 17.13
C ALA A 204 32.48 9.62 15.70
N THR A 205 32.87 8.63 14.89
CA THR A 205 33.18 8.83 13.47
C THR A 205 32.00 9.44 12.73
N ILE A 206 30.80 8.86 12.83
CA ILE A 206 29.59 9.38 12.17
C ILE A 206 29.29 10.84 12.60
N ASN A 207 29.49 11.18 13.87
CA ASN A 207 29.27 12.52 14.40
C ASN A 207 30.25 13.57 13.84
N HIS A 208 31.51 13.20 13.54
CA HIS A 208 32.44 14.09 12.85
C HIS A 208 31.89 14.51 11.47
N PHE A 209 31.36 13.55 10.71
CA PHE A 209 30.75 13.83 9.41
C PHE A 209 29.47 14.65 9.53
N ALA A 210 28.60 14.40 10.52
CA ALA A 210 27.40 15.22 10.74
C ALA A 210 27.73 16.70 10.95
N ARG A 211 28.81 16.97 11.70
CA ARG A 211 29.19 18.32 12.11
C ARG A 211 30.00 19.06 11.04
N SER A 212 30.61 18.35 10.10
CA SER A 212 31.39 18.93 9.02
C SER A 212 30.64 18.82 7.69
N HIS A 213 30.06 19.95 7.25
CA HIS A 213 29.42 20.03 5.93
C HIS A 213 30.40 19.67 4.81
N GLN A 214 31.65 20.13 4.90
CA GLN A 214 32.70 19.83 3.94
C GLN A 214 32.97 18.33 3.84
N ALA A 215 33.21 17.64 4.97
CA ALA A 215 33.48 16.20 4.97
C ALA A 215 32.27 15.39 4.50
N SER A 216 31.05 15.79 4.87
CA SER A 216 29.82 15.19 4.36
C SER A 216 29.66 15.36 2.84
N SER A 217 29.96 16.53 2.30
CA SER A 217 29.90 16.80 0.85
C SER A 217 30.96 16.01 0.10
N GLN A 218 32.20 15.98 0.60
CA GLN A 218 33.28 15.17 0.02
C GLN A 218 32.94 13.68 0.01
N LEU A 219 32.39 13.16 1.12
CA LEU A 219 31.96 11.76 1.20
C LEU A 219 30.87 11.46 0.15
N TYR A 220 29.92 12.37 -0.01
CA TYR A 220 28.87 12.22 -1.02
C TYR A 220 29.41 12.32 -2.44
N GLU A 221 30.36 13.21 -2.72
CA GLU A 221 30.98 13.34 -4.04
C GLU A 221 31.72 12.06 -4.45
N ARG A 222 32.48 11.47 -3.51
CA ARG A 222 33.27 10.25 -3.72
C ARG A 222 32.42 8.98 -3.82
N SER A 223 31.37 8.87 -3.02
CA SER A 223 30.61 7.61 -2.89
C SER A 223 29.20 7.64 -3.47
N LYS A 224 28.66 8.83 -3.75
CA LYS A 224 27.23 9.08 -4.07
C LYS A 224 26.26 8.65 -2.97
N PHE A 225 26.75 8.40 -1.76
CA PHE A 225 25.97 7.99 -0.61
C PHE A 225 26.21 8.92 0.58
N ARG A 226 25.20 9.03 1.45
CA ARG A 226 25.32 9.70 2.75
C ARG A 226 25.42 8.67 3.86
N LEU A 227 26.07 9.07 4.96
CA LEU A 227 25.98 8.33 6.21
C LEU A 227 24.58 8.41 6.78
N LEU A 228 24.17 7.32 7.44
CA LEU A 228 22.89 7.22 8.11
C LEU A 228 23.13 7.37 9.61
N PHE A 229 22.21 8.06 10.28
CA PHE A 229 22.22 8.18 11.72
C PHE A 229 21.33 7.10 12.32
N PRO A 230 21.83 6.31 13.28
CA PRO A 230 21.03 5.30 13.93
C PRO A 230 19.98 6.02 14.80
N ALA A 231 18.73 5.55 14.72
CA ALA A 231 17.70 6.01 15.64
C ALA A 231 17.97 5.38 17.01
N ALA A 232 17.93 6.19 18.07
CA ALA A 232 18.22 5.74 19.44
C ALA A 232 17.32 4.58 19.93
N THR A 233 16.19 4.33 19.25
CA THR A 233 15.13 3.42 19.68
C THR A 233 14.91 2.20 18.79
N ARG A 234 15.65 2.02 17.67
CA ARG A 234 15.38 0.95 16.70
C ARG A 234 16.63 0.20 16.26
N TRP A 235 16.83 -1.04 16.73
CA TRP A 235 17.99 -1.87 16.37
C TRP A 235 18.15 -2.13 14.87
N SER A 236 17.06 -2.25 14.11
CA SER A 236 17.14 -2.36 12.64
C SER A 236 17.85 -1.16 12.01
N THR A 237 17.76 0.04 12.61
CA THR A 237 18.51 1.21 12.12
C THR A 237 20.00 1.11 12.44
N LEU A 238 20.40 0.37 13.48
CA LEU A 238 21.80 0.10 13.76
C LEU A 238 22.41 -0.81 12.69
N THR A 239 21.74 -1.91 12.34
CA THR A 239 22.16 -2.81 11.26
C THR A 239 22.33 -2.06 9.95
N ILE A 240 21.32 -1.28 9.54
CA ILE A 240 21.38 -0.45 8.32
C ILE A 240 22.51 0.58 8.38
N THR A 241 22.75 1.17 9.56
CA THR A 241 23.85 2.13 9.75
C THR A 241 25.21 1.44 9.60
N TYR A 242 25.40 0.27 10.21
CA TYR A 242 26.65 -0.48 10.11
C TYR A 242 26.90 -1.00 8.69
N GLU A 243 25.87 -1.47 7.98
CA GLU A 243 25.97 -1.78 6.55
C GLU A 243 26.42 -0.56 5.75
N ARG A 244 25.88 0.63 6.04
CA ARG A 244 26.29 1.88 5.39
C ARG A 244 27.75 2.21 5.69
N VAL A 245 28.18 2.05 6.94
CA VAL A 245 29.57 2.31 7.34
C VAL A 245 30.51 1.33 6.66
N LEU A 246 30.20 0.03 6.65
CA LEU A 246 30.99 -0.99 5.96
C LEU A 246 31.15 -0.69 4.46
N LYS A 247 30.07 -0.25 3.81
CA LYS A 247 30.09 0.16 2.40
C LYS A 247 30.97 1.39 2.14
N LEU A 248 31.08 2.30 3.10
CA LEU A 248 31.77 3.58 2.96
C LEU A 248 33.13 3.62 3.65
N LYS A 249 33.57 2.54 4.29
CA LYS A 249 34.72 2.49 5.20
C LYS A 249 36.00 3.09 4.60
N ASP A 250 36.27 2.81 3.32
CA ASP A 250 37.51 3.26 2.68
C ASP A 250 37.48 4.78 2.46
N HIS A 251 36.34 5.31 1.98
CA HIS A 251 36.15 6.76 1.83
C HIS A 251 36.11 7.49 3.18
N ILE A 252 35.48 6.88 4.19
CA ILE A 252 35.45 7.41 5.56
C ILE A 252 36.88 7.54 6.09
N ASN A 253 37.70 6.50 5.95
CA ASN A 253 39.07 6.50 6.45
C ASN A 253 39.95 7.51 5.71
N ILE A 254 39.82 7.64 4.39
CA ILE A 254 40.57 8.65 3.62
C ILE A 254 40.24 10.06 4.12
N ILE A 255 38.95 10.40 4.22
CA ILE A 255 38.53 11.74 4.66
C ILE A 255 38.90 11.97 6.13
N ALA A 256 38.79 10.95 6.99
CA ALA A 256 39.21 11.05 8.38
C ALA A 256 40.71 11.36 8.49
N LEU A 257 41.57 10.68 7.71
CA LEU A 257 43.00 10.96 7.65
C LEU A 257 43.28 12.39 7.17
N GLU A 258 42.63 12.84 6.09
CA GLU A 258 42.77 14.20 5.55
C GLU A 258 42.40 15.28 6.58
N ASN A 259 41.50 14.98 7.52
CA ASN A 259 41.03 15.90 8.56
C ASN A 259 41.68 15.68 9.94
N GLY A 260 42.65 14.78 10.05
CA GLY A 260 43.30 14.45 11.33
C GLY A 260 42.37 13.79 12.36
N TRP A 261 41.33 13.09 11.91
CA TRP A 261 40.38 12.37 12.77
C TRP A 261 40.78 10.90 12.94
N PRO A 262 40.32 10.22 14.01
CA PRO A 262 40.49 8.78 14.16
C PRO A 262 39.84 8.01 13.01
N THR A 263 40.60 7.09 12.41
CA THR A 263 40.10 6.15 11.39
C THR A 263 39.40 4.94 12.03
N LEU A 264 38.52 4.30 11.27
CA LEU A 264 37.95 3.00 11.66
C LEU A 264 39.05 1.93 11.62
N SER A 265 39.35 1.35 12.78
CA SER A 265 40.35 0.29 12.91
C SER A 265 39.84 -1.02 12.30
N LYS A 266 40.77 -1.94 11.96
CA LYS A 266 40.41 -3.28 11.47
C LYS A 266 39.50 -4.02 12.45
N GLN A 267 39.82 -3.99 13.75
CA GLN A 267 39.00 -4.57 14.81
C GLN A 267 37.58 -4.00 14.81
N THR A 268 37.43 -2.67 14.75
CA THR A 268 36.10 -2.03 14.67
C THR A 268 35.33 -2.48 13.43
N VAL A 269 36.00 -2.58 12.27
CA VAL A 269 35.39 -3.03 11.01
C VAL A 269 34.96 -4.49 11.07
N ASP A 270 35.77 -5.38 11.64
CA ASP A 270 35.44 -6.80 11.78
C ASP A 270 34.31 -7.01 12.80
N ALA A 271 34.30 -6.27 13.91
CA ALA A 271 33.21 -6.31 14.89
C ALA A 271 31.87 -5.86 14.28
N ILE A 272 31.81 -4.72 13.57
CA ILE A 272 30.56 -4.27 12.94
C ILE A 272 30.13 -5.20 11.81
N HIS A 273 31.07 -5.87 11.13
CA HIS A 273 30.74 -6.89 10.13
C HIS A 273 30.01 -8.08 10.75
N ASN A 274 30.54 -8.62 11.84
CA ASN A 274 29.89 -9.71 12.58
C ASN A 274 28.52 -9.27 13.12
N VAL A 275 28.41 -8.06 13.69
CA VAL A 275 27.10 -7.55 14.15
C VAL A 275 26.09 -7.48 13.00
N VAL A 276 26.49 -6.99 11.81
CA VAL A 276 25.62 -6.98 10.63
C VAL A 276 25.23 -8.40 10.22
N LEU A 277 26.19 -9.33 10.15
CA LEU A 277 25.95 -10.72 9.81
C LEU A 277 24.88 -11.35 10.71
N LEU A 278 24.96 -11.12 12.02
CA LEU A 278 24.03 -11.68 13.01
C LEU A 278 22.67 -10.98 13.02
N THR A 279 22.62 -9.67 12.80
CA THR A 279 21.38 -8.88 12.96
C THR A 279 20.59 -8.70 11.67
N LYS A 280 21.16 -9.02 10.50
CA LYS A 280 20.51 -8.83 9.20
C LYS A 280 19.21 -9.60 9.05
N ASP A 281 19.23 -10.91 9.27
CA ASP A 281 18.03 -11.76 9.13
C ASP A 281 16.94 -11.33 10.11
N ILE A 282 17.34 -10.88 11.30
CA ILE A 282 16.43 -10.35 12.32
C ILE A 282 15.80 -9.04 11.84
N ALA A 283 16.57 -8.14 11.24
CA ALA A 283 16.08 -6.88 10.70
C ALA A 283 15.14 -7.10 9.49
N ASP A 284 15.49 -8.02 8.60
CA ASP A 284 14.68 -8.39 7.44
C ASP A 284 13.37 -9.04 7.89
N PHE A 285 13.43 -9.98 8.84
CA PHE A 285 12.25 -10.60 9.42
C PHE A 285 11.35 -9.59 10.13
N THR A 286 11.94 -8.69 10.94
CA THR A 286 11.22 -7.60 11.60
C THR A 286 10.47 -6.75 10.57
N THR A 287 11.11 -6.40 9.45
CA THR A 287 10.48 -5.63 8.37
C THR A 287 9.28 -6.36 7.77
N GLN A 288 9.39 -7.69 7.60
CA GLN A 288 8.31 -8.50 7.06
C GLN A 288 7.08 -8.57 7.98
N ILE A 289 7.27 -8.78 9.28
CA ILE A 289 6.18 -8.88 10.27
C ILE A 289 5.56 -7.51 10.63
N GLN A 290 6.20 -6.42 10.22
CA GLN A 290 5.67 -5.07 10.33
C GLN A 290 4.72 -4.69 9.19
N SER A 291 4.56 -5.56 8.19
CA SER A 291 3.62 -5.35 7.08
C SER A 291 2.17 -5.30 7.57
N ASP A 292 1.37 -4.45 6.92
CA ASP A 292 -0.08 -4.32 7.08
C ASP A 292 -0.85 -4.75 5.84
N ALA A 293 -0.14 -5.28 4.82
CA ALA A 293 -0.73 -5.68 3.54
C ALA A 293 -1.07 -7.18 3.45
N ARG A 294 -0.59 -8.00 4.38
CA ARG A 294 -0.77 -9.46 4.42
C ARG A 294 -0.86 -9.93 5.87
N PRO A 295 -1.41 -11.13 6.14
CA PRO A 295 -1.26 -11.78 7.44
C PRO A 295 0.20 -11.86 7.86
N THR A 296 0.47 -11.53 9.12
CA THR A 296 1.85 -11.50 9.66
C THR A 296 2.03 -12.37 10.89
N ILE A 297 0.97 -12.65 11.65
CA ILE A 297 1.04 -13.50 12.84
C ILE A 297 1.49 -14.94 12.52
N SER A 298 1.08 -15.45 11.35
CA SER A 298 1.51 -16.74 10.78
C SER A 298 3.01 -16.82 10.50
N LEU A 299 3.70 -15.69 10.36
CA LEU A 299 5.14 -15.64 10.08
C LEU A 299 5.97 -15.77 11.35
N LEU A 300 5.40 -15.55 12.54
CA LEU A 300 6.13 -15.50 13.80
C LEU A 300 6.84 -16.82 14.11
N PHE A 301 6.09 -17.92 14.12
CA PHE A 301 6.62 -19.23 14.44
C PHE A 301 7.73 -19.69 13.46
N PRO A 302 7.48 -19.81 12.14
CA PRO A 302 8.50 -20.28 11.20
C PRO A 302 9.68 -19.31 11.09
N GLY A 303 9.43 -18.00 11.18
CA GLY A 303 10.47 -16.98 11.09
C GLY A 303 11.44 -17.02 12.28
N LEU A 304 10.93 -17.18 13.50
CA LEU A 304 11.78 -17.32 14.69
C LEU A 304 12.60 -18.61 14.66
N HIS A 305 12.02 -19.73 14.24
CA HIS A 305 12.77 -20.98 14.03
C HIS A 305 13.88 -20.81 12.98
N ASN A 306 13.56 -20.19 11.85
CA ASN A 306 14.53 -19.94 10.78
C ASN A 306 15.67 -19.03 11.24
N ILE A 307 15.38 -17.99 12.04
CA ILE A 307 16.42 -17.14 12.65
C ILE A 307 17.37 -17.99 13.51
N LYS A 308 16.84 -18.89 14.35
CA LYS A 308 17.68 -19.76 15.19
C LYS A 308 18.58 -20.67 14.35
N ILE A 309 18.03 -21.30 13.32
CA ILE A 309 18.79 -22.15 12.39
C ILE A 309 19.91 -21.35 11.72
N ASN A 310 19.59 -20.16 11.19
CA ASN A 310 20.57 -19.30 10.53
C ASN A 310 21.66 -18.81 11.50
N LEU A 311 21.31 -18.47 12.75
CA LEU A 311 22.29 -18.07 13.75
C LEU A 311 23.25 -19.21 14.10
N HIS A 312 22.76 -20.45 14.19
CA HIS A 312 23.63 -21.62 14.36
C HIS A 312 24.58 -21.81 13.17
N GLN A 313 24.09 -21.68 11.94
CA GLN A 313 24.93 -21.80 10.73
C GLN A 313 26.02 -20.72 10.66
N LYS A 314 25.69 -19.50 11.10
CA LYS A 314 26.61 -18.35 11.11
C LYS A 314 27.77 -18.48 12.09
N LYS A 315 27.77 -19.46 13.00
CA LYS A 315 28.93 -19.71 13.90
C LYS A 315 30.23 -19.94 13.13
N CYS A 316 30.17 -20.59 11.97
CA CYS A 316 31.35 -20.82 11.13
C CYS A 316 31.74 -19.61 10.26
N GLU A 317 30.89 -18.57 10.21
CA GLU A 317 31.06 -17.41 9.32
C GLU A 317 31.58 -16.16 10.04
N VAL A 318 31.47 -16.11 11.38
CA VAL A 318 31.94 -14.95 12.15
C VAL A 318 33.45 -14.81 12.04
N ARG A 319 33.91 -13.58 11.90
CA ARG A 319 35.34 -13.25 11.89
C ARG A 319 35.91 -13.32 13.30
N GLU A 320 37.11 -13.83 13.42
CA GLU A 320 37.87 -13.75 14.67
C GLU A 320 38.02 -12.29 15.12
N HIS A 321 37.80 -12.06 16.41
CA HIS A 321 37.96 -10.76 17.02
C HIS A 321 38.66 -10.90 18.37
N SER A 322 39.73 -10.13 18.59
CA SER A 322 40.64 -10.32 19.72
C SER A 322 40.01 -10.12 21.11
N SER A 323 38.89 -9.41 21.19
CA SER A 323 38.25 -9.05 22.46
C SER A 323 36.76 -9.41 22.54
N ILE A 324 36.18 -10.01 21.49
CA ILE A 324 34.75 -10.30 21.45
C ILE A 324 34.58 -11.73 20.94
N ASP A 325 34.01 -12.59 21.78
CA ASP A 325 33.60 -13.93 21.39
C ASP A 325 32.21 -13.86 20.72
N PHE A 326 32.20 -13.91 19.39
CA PHE A 326 30.95 -13.85 18.64
C PHE A 326 30.18 -15.18 18.66
N GLU A 327 30.81 -16.31 18.98
CA GLU A 327 30.09 -17.57 19.19
C GLU A 327 29.27 -17.52 20.48
N GLU A 328 29.85 -16.97 21.56
CA GLU A 328 29.12 -16.72 22.80
C GLU A 328 27.97 -15.72 22.59
N VAL A 329 28.19 -14.66 21.80
CA VAL A 329 27.13 -13.71 21.41
C VAL A 329 25.98 -14.41 20.69
N ILE A 330 26.28 -15.34 19.76
CA ILE A 330 25.28 -16.15 19.07
C ILE A 330 24.48 -16.99 20.06
N ASP A 331 25.15 -17.71 20.97
CA ASP A 331 24.47 -18.56 21.95
C ASP A 331 23.59 -17.76 22.89
N ASN A 332 24.05 -16.59 23.33
CA ASN A 332 23.26 -15.67 24.14
C ASN A 332 22.06 -15.09 23.37
N LEU A 333 22.21 -14.84 22.06
CA LEU A 333 21.11 -14.39 21.21
C LEU A 333 20.03 -15.47 21.08
N ILE A 334 20.42 -16.72 20.82
CA ILE A 334 19.51 -17.85 20.70
C ILE A 334 18.77 -18.09 22.03
N LYS A 335 19.49 -18.12 23.16
CA LYS A 335 18.88 -18.23 24.50
C LYS A 335 17.90 -17.11 24.78
N SER A 336 18.21 -15.88 24.35
CA SER A 336 17.33 -14.72 24.54
C SER A 336 16.06 -14.83 23.69
N ILE A 337 16.17 -15.33 22.45
CA ILE A 337 15.02 -15.64 21.59
C ILE A 337 14.14 -16.70 22.25
N ASP A 338 14.71 -17.83 22.67
CA ASP A 338 13.97 -18.94 23.30
C ASP A 338 13.24 -18.49 24.56
N LYS A 339 13.91 -17.74 25.43
CA LYS A 339 13.33 -17.25 26.68
C LYS A 339 12.17 -16.29 26.45
N ARG A 340 12.26 -15.41 25.45
CA ARG A 340 11.31 -14.29 25.27
C ARG A 340 10.15 -14.63 24.36
N PHE A 341 10.33 -15.64 23.51
CA PHE A 341 9.31 -16.13 22.59
C PHE A 341 8.92 -17.59 22.92
N SER A 342 9.12 -18.03 24.16
CA SER A 342 8.72 -19.37 24.63
C SER A 342 7.26 -19.66 24.30
N ASP A 343 6.39 -18.69 24.55
CA ASP A 343 4.95 -18.82 24.33
C ASP A 343 4.60 -18.97 22.84
N ILE A 344 5.48 -18.52 21.94
CA ILE A 344 5.33 -18.66 20.49
C ILE A 344 5.92 -19.99 20.02
N LEU A 345 7.10 -20.36 20.53
CA LEU A 345 7.93 -21.46 20.04
C LEU A 345 7.55 -22.82 20.62
N SER A 346 6.85 -22.89 21.76
CA SER A 346 6.37 -24.15 22.33
C SER A 346 5.13 -24.64 21.59
N THR A 347 5.25 -25.72 20.82
CA THR A 347 4.14 -26.38 20.11
C THR A 347 3.62 -27.63 20.81
N ASN A 348 4.44 -28.22 21.69
CA ASN A 348 4.20 -29.54 22.29
C ASN A 348 3.84 -29.50 23.77
N ASP A 349 3.92 -28.32 24.40
CA ASP A 349 3.81 -28.14 25.84
C ASP A 349 2.56 -27.31 26.16
N GLU A 350 1.91 -27.56 27.30
CA GLU A 350 0.76 -26.76 27.77
C GLU A 350 1.10 -25.27 28.01
N SER A 351 2.39 -24.92 28.03
CA SER A 351 2.90 -23.55 28.18
C SER A 351 2.86 -22.72 26.91
N GLY A 352 2.76 -23.35 25.73
CA GLY A 352 2.71 -22.65 24.45
C GLY A 352 1.34 -22.06 24.13
N ASP A 353 1.32 -20.92 23.43
CA ASP A 353 0.09 -20.37 22.90
C ASP A 353 -0.25 -21.04 21.55
N PRO A 354 -1.30 -21.87 21.49
CA PRO A 354 -1.64 -22.63 20.28
C PRO A 354 -2.00 -21.73 19.09
N LEU A 355 -2.31 -20.45 19.34
CA LEU A 355 -2.69 -19.47 18.33
C LEU A 355 -1.60 -19.29 17.26
N PHE A 356 -0.32 -19.27 17.61
CA PHE A 356 0.76 -19.05 16.64
C PHE A 356 0.98 -20.26 15.73
N ALA A 357 0.90 -21.47 16.29
CA ALA A 357 0.96 -22.70 15.52
C ALA A 357 -0.26 -22.81 14.59
N ALA A 358 -1.47 -22.53 15.10
CA ALA A 358 -2.68 -22.50 14.29
C ALA A 358 -2.59 -21.46 13.16
N ALA A 359 -2.13 -20.24 13.44
CA ALA A 359 -1.93 -19.20 12.43
C ALA A 359 -1.02 -19.69 11.28
N THR A 360 0.08 -20.37 11.64
CA THR A 360 1.06 -20.88 10.68
C THR A 360 0.48 -21.97 9.79
N LEU A 361 -0.33 -22.88 10.37
CA LEU A 361 -0.99 -23.96 9.63
C LEU A 361 -2.12 -23.45 8.73
N LEU A 362 -2.82 -22.39 9.15
CA LEU A 362 -3.93 -21.82 8.37
C LEU A 362 -3.45 -20.95 7.21
N ASP A 363 -2.25 -20.38 7.28
CA ASP A 363 -1.71 -19.55 6.22
C ASP A 363 -1.06 -20.41 5.13
N SER A 364 -1.62 -20.35 3.92
CA SER A 364 -1.16 -21.10 2.74
C SER A 364 0.27 -20.79 2.30
N THR A 365 0.85 -19.68 2.76
CA THR A 365 2.25 -19.32 2.47
C THR A 365 3.23 -19.92 3.47
N THR A 366 2.76 -20.37 4.65
CA THR A 366 3.61 -20.93 5.72
C THR A 366 3.27 -22.35 6.12
N ALA A 367 2.07 -22.85 5.78
CA ALA A 367 1.59 -24.16 6.19
C ALA A 367 2.53 -25.30 5.77
N GLY A 368 3.17 -25.19 4.60
CA GLY A 368 4.15 -26.18 4.12
C GLY A 368 5.54 -26.09 4.77
N ILE A 369 5.81 -25.03 5.54
CA ILE A 369 7.08 -24.86 6.27
C ILE A 369 7.04 -25.60 7.60
N PHE A 370 5.86 -25.64 8.23
CA PHE A 370 5.65 -26.29 9.53
C PHE A 370 6.07 -27.78 9.54
N PRO A 371 5.69 -28.62 8.56
CA PRO A 371 6.09 -30.04 8.50
C PRO A 371 7.59 -30.29 8.40
N ASN A 372 8.35 -29.30 7.88
CA ASN A 372 9.80 -29.41 7.75
C ASN A 372 10.54 -28.98 9.03
N LEU A 373 9.89 -28.21 9.90
CA LEU A 373 10.46 -27.74 11.17
C LEU A 373 10.15 -28.69 12.32
N GLU A 374 9.00 -29.36 12.29
CA GLU A 374 8.58 -30.38 13.24
C GLU A 374 7.72 -31.42 12.51
N ASP A 375 7.95 -32.72 12.77
CA ASP A 375 7.24 -33.84 12.14
C ASP A 375 5.78 -33.91 12.66
N LEU A 376 4.95 -32.92 12.28
CA LEU A 376 3.66 -32.66 12.90
C LEU A 376 2.67 -33.82 12.62
N THR A 377 2.25 -34.46 13.70
CA THR A 377 1.26 -35.54 13.68
C THR A 377 -0.15 -34.97 13.56
N LEU A 378 -1.09 -35.78 13.04
CA LEU A 378 -2.50 -35.43 13.01
C LEU A 378 -3.04 -35.14 14.43
N GLN A 379 -2.55 -35.86 15.45
CA GLN A 379 -2.97 -35.66 16.83
C GLN A 379 -2.55 -34.30 17.38
N GLN A 380 -1.32 -33.86 17.10
CA GLN A 380 -0.86 -32.50 17.46
C GLN A 380 -1.68 -31.44 16.73
N THR A 381 -1.94 -31.63 15.43
CA THR A 381 -2.76 -30.71 14.63
C THR A 381 -4.17 -30.54 15.21
N LYS A 382 -4.81 -31.65 15.60
CA LYS A 382 -6.09 -31.63 16.31
C LYS A 382 -5.99 -30.85 17.63
N ARG A 383 -4.98 -31.14 18.47
CA ARG A 383 -4.77 -30.43 19.74
C ARG A 383 -4.63 -28.93 19.55
N ILE A 384 -3.83 -28.48 18.57
CA ILE A 384 -3.63 -27.07 18.25
C ILE A 384 -4.96 -26.41 17.89
N PHE A 385 -5.74 -26.99 16.99
CA PHE A 385 -7.00 -26.39 16.54
C PHE A 385 -8.09 -26.40 17.62
N HIS A 386 -8.22 -27.47 18.41
CA HIS A 386 -9.15 -27.50 19.54
C HIS A 386 -8.77 -26.48 20.64
N ALA A 387 -7.50 -26.41 21.02
CA ALA A 387 -7.03 -25.45 22.01
C ALA A 387 -7.24 -24.00 21.55
N THR A 388 -7.02 -23.74 20.25
CA THR A 388 -7.23 -22.44 19.62
C THR A 388 -8.72 -22.07 19.57
N SER A 389 -9.57 -23.01 19.12
CA SER A 389 -11.02 -22.84 19.05
C SER A 389 -11.61 -22.53 20.44
N LYS A 390 -11.21 -23.28 21.46
CA LYS A 390 -11.55 -23.01 22.88
C LYS A 390 -11.13 -21.60 23.31
N LYS A 391 -9.91 -21.17 22.98
CA LYS A 391 -9.40 -19.83 23.31
C LYS A 391 -10.19 -18.71 22.63
N LEU A 392 -10.68 -18.95 21.42
CA LEU A 392 -11.49 -18.01 20.64
C LEU A 392 -12.99 -18.08 20.96
N ASN A 393 -13.42 -18.97 21.87
CA ASN A 393 -14.82 -19.27 22.17
C ASN A 393 -15.63 -19.63 20.91
N ILE A 394 -15.04 -20.45 20.03
CA ILE A 394 -15.72 -21.00 18.86
C ILE A 394 -16.43 -22.28 19.28
N GLU A 395 -17.74 -22.35 19.03
CA GLU A 395 -18.54 -23.54 19.34
C GLU A 395 -18.08 -24.71 18.46
N GLU A 396 -17.54 -25.72 19.11
CA GLU A 396 -17.23 -27.00 18.50
C GLU A 396 -18.48 -27.87 18.53
N ASP A 397 -18.82 -28.48 17.39
CA ASP A 397 -19.89 -29.47 17.38
C ASP A 397 -19.36 -30.69 18.17
N MET A 398 -20.10 -31.14 19.19
CA MET A 398 -19.71 -32.33 19.94
C MET A 398 -19.53 -33.51 18.98
N GLU A 399 -18.47 -34.30 19.15
CA GLU A 399 -18.34 -35.58 18.45
C GLU A 399 -19.49 -36.49 18.91
N GLU A 400 -20.62 -36.46 18.20
CA GLU A 400 -21.55 -37.58 18.22
C GLU A 400 -20.87 -38.71 17.45
N ASP A 401 -20.37 -39.70 18.20
CA ASP A 401 -20.14 -41.03 17.64
C ASP A 401 -21.41 -41.44 16.88
N PRO A 402 -21.31 -41.92 15.63
CA PRO A 402 -22.49 -42.28 14.88
C PRO A 402 -23.21 -43.42 15.60
N ALA A 403 -24.31 -43.09 16.27
CA ALA A 403 -25.29 -44.08 16.69
C ALA A 403 -25.77 -44.78 15.42
N VAL A 404 -25.48 -46.08 15.32
CA VAL A 404 -25.96 -46.94 14.24
C VAL A 404 -27.48 -46.98 14.34
N SER A 405 -28.16 -46.14 13.57
CA SER A 405 -29.61 -46.19 13.43
C SER A 405 -29.98 -47.43 12.60
N PRO A 406 -31.01 -48.20 12.99
CA PRO A 406 -31.38 -49.44 12.30
C PRO A 406 -31.73 -49.22 10.82
N GLU A 407 -31.17 -50.06 9.96
CA GLU A 407 -31.40 -50.08 8.51
C GLU A 407 -32.90 -50.27 8.19
N MET A 408 -33.51 -49.35 7.42
CA MET A 408 -34.84 -49.57 6.86
C MET A 408 -34.76 -49.83 5.35
N MET A 409 -35.29 -50.98 4.93
CA MET A 409 -35.47 -51.33 3.52
C MET A 409 -36.58 -50.48 2.88
N LYS A 410 -36.26 -49.75 1.81
CA LYS A 410 -37.27 -49.19 0.90
C LYS A 410 -37.23 -49.91 -0.44
N LYS A 411 -38.40 -50.28 -0.95
CA LYS A 411 -38.58 -50.90 -2.28
C LYS A 411 -38.57 -49.81 -3.36
N ASN A 412 -37.88 -50.04 -4.47
CA ASN A 412 -37.96 -49.16 -5.63
C ASN A 412 -39.29 -49.35 -6.40
N PRO A 413 -39.63 -48.46 -7.35
CA PRO A 413 -40.88 -48.53 -8.13
C PRO A 413 -41.04 -49.78 -9.02
N LEU A 414 -39.99 -50.60 -9.14
CA LEU A 414 -39.95 -51.84 -9.93
C LEU A 414 -39.88 -53.10 -9.04
N GLY A 415 -40.05 -52.97 -7.72
CA GLY A 415 -40.17 -54.10 -6.80
C GLY A 415 -38.86 -54.76 -6.36
N PHE A 416 -37.69 -54.25 -6.77
CA PHE A 416 -36.39 -54.80 -6.37
C PHE A 416 -35.92 -54.19 -5.04
N ALA A 417 -35.50 -55.06 -4.11
CA ALA A 417 -34.86 -54.65 -2.87
C ALA A 417 -33.39 -54.28 -3.15
N ILE A 418 -33.09 -52.99 -3.15
CA ILE A 418 -31.72 -52.50 -3.28
C ILE A 418 -31.29 -51.97 -1.91
N LYS A 419 -30.20 -52.52 -1.36
CA LYS A 419 -29.48 -51.92 -0.23
C LYS A 419 -28.82 -50.64 -0.74
N GLN A 420 -29.47 -49.49 -0.57
CA GLN A 420 -28.82 -48.21 -0.79
C GLN A 420 -28.67 -47.46 0.53
N PRO A 421 -27.49 -46.90 0.84
CA PRO A 421 -27.37 -45.90 1.89
C PRO A 421 -28.27 -44.73 1.48
N THR A 422 -29.26 -44.41 2.31
CA THR A 422 -30.10 -43.24 2.10
C THR A 422 -29.27 -41.99 2.42
N ILE A 423 -28.74 -41.34 1.38
CA ILE A 423 -28.17 -40.01 1.50
C ILE A 423 -29.35 -39.05 1.62
N ASN A 424 -29.74 -38.72 2.85
CA ASN A 424 -30.55 -37.54 3.09
C ASN A 424 -29.70 -36.31 2.71
N LEU A 425 -30.08 -35.61 1.63
CA LEU A 425 -29.55 -34.28 1.29
C LEU A 425 -30.07 -33.20 2.26
N THR A 426 -29.89 -33.44 3.56
CA THR A 426 -29.81 -32.39 4.55
C THR A 426 -28.32 -32.09 4.70
N SER A 427 -27.89 -30.85 4.47
CA SER A 427 -26.52 -30.38 4.71
C SER A 427 -25.94 -31.00 5.99
N THR A 428 -25.19 -32.08 5.85
CA THR A 428 -24.47 -32.71 6.96
C THR A 428 -23.31 -31.78 7.23
N LYS A 429 -23.48 -30.88 8.20
CA LYS A 429 -22.36 -30.09 8.74
C LYS A 429 -21.25 -31.08 9.07
N LYS A 430 -20.11 -30.96 8.40
CA LYS A 430 -18.93 -31.79 8.70
C LYS A 430 -18.54 -31.48 10.14
N SER A 431 -18.27 -32.52 10.94
CA SER A 431 -17.78 -32.31 12.30
C SER A 431 -16.39 -31.65 12.25
N PHE A 432 -16.09 -30.83 13.26
CA PHE A 432 -14.83 -30.08 13.32
C PHE A 432 -13.59 -30.99 13.23
N GLY A 433 -13.61 -32.13 13.92
CA GLY A 433 -12.53 -33.12 13.85
C GLY A 433 -12.30 -33.72 12.45
N LYS A 434 -13.37 -33.85 11.63
CA LYS A 434 -13.27 -34.28 10.22
C LYS A 434 -12.68 -33.18 9.35
N GLU A 435 -13.09 -31.91 9.53
CA GLU A 435 -12.49 -30.77 8.84
C GLU A 435 -10.98 -30.72 9.07
N ILE A 436 -10.53 -30.83 10.33
CA ILE A 436 -9.10 -30.83 10.68
C ILE A 436 -8.35 -31.97 9.99
N THR A 437 -8.94 -33.17 9.98
CA THR A 437 -8.29 -34.35 9.40
C THR A 437 -8.12 -34.21 7.88
N GLU A 438 -9.15 -33.73 7.18
CA GLU A 438 -9.09 -33.47 5.75
C GLU A 438 -8.07 -32.35 5.42
N PHE A 439 -8.10 -31.26 6.18
CA PHE A 439 -7.18 -30.15 6.01
C PHE A 439 -5.71 -30.53 6.25
N HIS A 440 -5.44 -31.32 7.30
CA HIS A 440 -4.11 -31.85 7.61
C HIS A 440 -3.51 -32.64 6.44
N THR A 441 -4.33 -33.48 5.79
CA THR A 441 -3.91 -34.23 4.60
C THR A 441 -3.54 -33.29 3.45
N ILE A 442 -4.36 -32.27 3.17
CA ILE A 442 -4.09 -31.28 2.11
C ILE A 442 -2.77 -30.55 2.35
N ILE A 443 -2.49 -30.16 3.60
CA ILE A 443 -1.20 -29.53 3.96
C ILE A 443 -0.04 -30.50 3.71
N LYS A 444 -0.15 -31.76 4.20
CA LYS A 444 0.92 -32.77 4.04
C LYS A 444 1.21 -33.11 2.58
N GLU A 445 0.20 -33.09 1.73
CA GLU A 445 0.35 -33.32 0.30
C GLU A 445 0.90 -32.09 -0.45
N GLY A 446 1.06 -30.94 0.22
CA GLY A 446 1.52 -29.69 -0.40
C GLY A 446 0.46 -29.01 -1.26
N ASN A 447 -0.80 -29.43 -1.15
CA ASN A 447 -1.91 -28.93 -1.97
C ASN A 447 -2.52 -27.62 -1.44
N TRP A 448 -2.06 -27.14 -0.28
CA TRP A 448 -2.48 -25.85 0.31
C TRP A 448 -1.51 -24.71 -0.05
N CYS A 449 -1.45 -24.33 -1.32
CA CYS A 449 -0.50 -23.33 -1.83
C CYS A 449 -1.25 -22.18 -2.54
N TYR A 450 -1.36 -21.04 -1.86
CA TYR A 450 -2.01 -19.83 -2.37
C TYR A 450 -1.24 -18.59 -1.93
N ASP A 451 -1.14 -17.59 -2.81
CA ASP A 451 -0.44 -16.33 -2.52
C ASP A 451 -1.14 -15.48 -1.44
N ASP A 452 -2.47 -15.56 -1.39
CA ASP A 452 -3.31 -14.78 -0.48
C ASP A 452 -4.12 -15.74 0.40
N PRO A 453 -3.68 -15.96 1.65
CA PRO A 453 -4.32 -16.93 2.55
C PRO A 453 -5.76 -16.52 2.89
N ILE A 454 -6.07 -15.22 2.95
CA ILE A 454 -7.43 -14.76 3.24
C ILE A 454 -8.36 -15.16 2.08
N LYS A 455 -7.95 -14.92 0.84
CA LYS A 455 -8.73 -15.36 -0.34
C LYS A 455 -8.87 -16.87 -0.40
N ALA A 456 -7.81 -17.61 -0.07
CA ALA A 456 -7.85 -19.07 -0.02
C ALA A 456 -8.97 -19.56 0.90
N TRP A 457 -9.07 -19.00 2.11
CA TRP A 457 -10.14 -19.35 3.05
C TRP A 457 -11.52 -18.99 2.54
N PHE A 458 -11.72 -17.84 1.87
CA PHE A 458 -13.00 -17.51 1.27
C PHE A 458 -13.45 -18.53 0.20
N MET A 459 -12.52 -19.05 -0.61
CA MET A 459 -12.82 -20.07 -1.62
C MET A 459 -13.23 -21.40 -0.99
N HIS A 460 -12.66 -21.76 0.17
CA HIS A 460 -12.89 -23.05 0.84
C HIS A 460 -13.86 -22.96 2.03
N LYS A 461 -14.53 -21.82 2.23
CA LYS A 461 -15.45 -21.59 3.36
C LYS A 461 -16.52 -22.66 3.51
N ASN A 462 -17.05 -23.18 2.39
CA ASN A 462 -18.08 -24.22 2.41
C ASN A 462 -17.51 -25.61 2.72
N GLN A 463 -16.24 -25.84 2.41
CA GLN A 463 -15.55 -27.12 2.67
C GLN A 463 -15.09 -27.21 4.12
N PHE A 464 -14.64 -26.09 4.69
CA PHE A 464 -14.07 -25.98 6.03
C PHE A 464 -14.70 -24.82 6.84
N PRO A 465 -16.01 -24.85 7.12
CA PRO A 465 -16.70 -23.73 7.75
C PRO A 465 -16.17 -23.38 9.14
N LYS A 466 -15.77 -24.34 9.97
CA LYS A 466 -15.24 -24.07 11.32
C LYS A 466 -13.80 -23.59 11.27
N LEU A 467 -12.94 -24.23 10.47
CA LEU A 467 -11.57 -23.74 10.27
C LEU A 467 -11.56 -22.35 9.60
N PHE A 468 -12.52 -22.06 8.72
CA PHE A 468 -12.71 -20.72 8.16
C PHE A 468 -12.98 -19.68 9.26
N GLU A 469 -13.85 -19.97 10.23
CA GLU A 469 -14.07 -19.06 11.36
C GLU A 469 -12.78 -18.79 12.15
N ILE A 470 -12.01 -19.84 12.43
CA ILE A 470 -10.71 -19.73 13.12
C ILE A 470 -9.73 -18.89 12.30
N ALA A 471 -9.60 -19.17 11.00
CA ALA A 471 -8.70 -18.45 10.11
C ALA A 471 -9.02 -16.96 10.03
N MET A 472 -10.31 -16.60 9.92
CA MET A 472 -10.74 -15.21 9.88
C MET A 472 -10.63 -14.50 11.23
N ALA A 473 -10.58 -15.23 12.34
CA ALA A 473 -10.30 -14.67 13.66
C ALA A 473 -8.80 -14.39 13.87
N ILE A 474 -7.92 -15.25 13.33
CA ILE A 474 -6.49 -15.24 13.66
C ILE A 474 -5.64 -14.51 12.62
N LEU A 475 -5.77 -14.85 11.33
CA LEU A 475 -4.87 -14.34 10.28
C LEU A 475 -4.85 -12.80 10.19
N PRO A 476 -5.96 -12.07 10.45
CA PRO A 476 -5.93 -10.61 10.47
C PRO A 476 -5.20 -9.98 11.67
N ILE A 477 -4.82 -10.77 12.69
CA ILE A 477 -4.08 -10.26 13.84
C ILE A 477 -2.69 -9.82 13.36
N PRO A 478 -2.30 -8.54 13.54
CA PRO A 478 -0.97 -8.10 13.18
C PRO A 478 0.05 -8.65 14.19
N ALA A 479 1.19 -9.16 13.69
CA ALA A 479 2.28 -9.63 14.54
C ALA A 479 2.95 -8.52 15.36
N THR A 480 2.81 -7.25 14.94
CA THR A 480 3.46 -6.11 15.57
C THR A 480 2.53 -4.91 15.68
N SER A 481 2.84 -4.02 16.61
CA SER A 481 2.18 -2.72 16.75
C SER A 481 2.67 -1.67 15.73
N ALA A 482 3.56 -2.03 14.79
CA ALA A 482 4.21 -1.08 13.89
C ALA A 482 3.24 -0.37 12.91
N ALA A 483 2.09 -0.97 12.60
CA ALA A 483 1.03 -0.30 11.85
C ALA A 483 0.52 0.95 12.61
N VAL A 484 0.41 0.84 13.94
CA VAL A 484 0.04 1.94 14.84
C VAL A 484 1.18 2.97 14.90
N GLU A 485 2.45 2.55 14.94
CA GLU A 485 3.61 3.48 14.86
C GLU A 485 3.65 4.26 13.54
N ARG A 486 3.33 3.62 12.41
CA ARG A 486 3.25 4.29 11.10
C ARG A 486 2.12 5.32 11.09
N MET A 487 0.97 4.97 11.67
CA MET A 487 -0.11 5.92 11.93
C MET A 487 0.35 7.08 12.83
N PHE A 488 1.12 6.81 13.90
CA PHE A 488 1.68 7.84 14.77
C PHE A 488 2.71 8.72 14.06
N SER A 489 3.50 8.15 13.15
CA SER A 489 4.45 8.91 12.32
C SER A 489 3.70 9.84 11.36
N HIS A 490 2.59 9.37 10.77
CA HIS A 490 1.68 10.22 10.01
C HIS A 490 1.02 11.29 10.88
N LEU A 491 0.70 10.97 12.13
CA LEU A 491 0.18 11.91 13.11
C LEU A 491 1.17 12.99 13.52
N LYS A 492 2.47 12.66 13.60
CA LYS A 492 3.54 13.63 13.88
C LYS A 492 3.49 14.79 12.89
N ILE A 493 3.18 14.52 11.63
CA ILE A 493 2.97 15.55 10.61
C ILE A 493 1.84 16.52 11.01
N HIS A 494 0.80 16.03 11.68
CA HIS A 494 -0.33 16.82 12.16
C HIS A 494 -0.09 17.48 13.54
N THR A 495 0.86 17.00 14.35
CA THR A 495 1.09 17.45 15.73
C THR A 495 2.39 18.24 15.96
N ASP A 496 3.46 17.99 15.19
CA ASP A 496 4.82 18.55 15.42
C ASP A 496 5.06 19.94 14.78
N GLY A 497 4.02 20.76 14.73
CA GLY A 497 4.17 22.19 14.51
C GLY A 497 3.61 22.94 15.70
N HIS A 498 4.42 23.75 16.40
CA HIS A 498 3.96 24.66 17.46
C HIS A 498 2.78 25.57 17.05
N LYS A 499 2.49 25.70 15.74
CA LYS A 499 1.38 26.48 15.17
C LYS A 499 0.15 25.68 14.71
N ASN A 500 0.20 24.33 14.73
CA ASN A 500 -0.83 23.45 14.16
C ASN A 500 -1.50 22.51 15.17
N ARG A 501 -1.30 22.75 16.48
CA ARG A 501 -1.90 21.93 17.55
C ARG A 501 -3.43 21.97 17.46
N SER A 502 -4.02 21.01 16.75
CA SER A 502 -5.46 20.83 16.67
C SER A 502 -6.00 20.34 18.01
N LYS A 503 -7.22 20.76 18.37
CA LYS A 503 -7.94 20.17 19.51
C LYS A 503 -8.01 18.64 19.32
N SER A 504 -7.94 17.88 20.41
CA SER A 504 -7.85 16.40 20.42
C SER A 504 -8.86 15.71 19.50
N GLN A 505 -10.09 16.22 19.40
CA GLN A 505 -11.13 15.69 18.51
C GLN A 505 -10.81 15.85 17.02
N LEU A 506 -10.24 16.97 16.59
CA LEU A 506 -9.90 17.20 15.19
C LEU A 506 -8.71 16.34 14.77
N THR A 507 -7.75 16.12 15.67
CA THR A 507 -6.65 15.18 15.46
C THR A 507 -7.18 13.76 15.24
N LYS A 508 -8.07 13.27 16.13
CA LYS A 508 -8.73 11.96 15.98
C LYS A 508 -9.44 11.82 14.64
N LEU A 509 -10.19 12.86 14.25
CA LEU A 509 -10.93 12.86 13.00
C LEU A 509 -10.01 12.74 11.78
N ARG A 510 -8.92 13.52 11.74
CA ARG A 510 -7.97 13.48 10.61
C ARG A 510 -7.34 12.10 10.44
N VAL A 511 -6.94 11.48 11.54
CA VAL A 511 -6.38 10.12 11.54
C VAL A 511 -7.34 9.10 10.97
N LEU A 512 -8.59 9.11 11.47
CA LEU A 512 -9.59 8.15 11.03
C LEU A 512 -9.88 8.33 9.54
N LEU A 513 -9.92 9.56 9.03
CA LEU A 513 -10.11 9.81 7.60
C LEU A 513 -8.89 9.43 6.76
N SER A 514 -7.67 9.78 7.20
CA SER A 514 -6.44 9.54 6.44
C SER A 514 -6.10 8.05 6.37
N CYS A 515 -6.20 7.33 7.48
CA CYS A 515 -5.85 5.91 7.56
C CYS A 515 -6.87 5.00 6.88
N ASN A 516 -8.12 5.43 6.77
CA ASN A 516 -9.18 4.65 6.13
C ASN A 516 -9.53 5.16 4.72
N LYS A 517 -8.68 6.00 4.11
CA LYS A 517 -8.96 6.62 2.81
C LYS A 517 -9.40 5.60 1.74
N ASN A 518 -8.76 4.44 1.68
CA ASN A 518 -9.09 3.40 0.70
C ASN A 518 -10.51 2.83 0.90
N LEU A 519 -10.99 2.72 2.15
CA LEU A 519 -12.36 2.31 2.44
C LEU A 519 -13.35 3.42 2.04
N PHE A 520 -12.98 4.68 2.27
CA PHE A 520 -13.77 5.82 1.83
C PHE A 520 -13.90 5.92 0.32
N ASP A 521 -12.80 5.75 -0.41
CA ASP A 521 -12.81 5.92 -1.86
C ASP A 521 -13.72 4.85 -2.51
N LYS A 522 -13.79 3.63 -1.94
CA LYS A 522 -14.75 2.59 -2.35
C LYS A 522 -16.20 3.00 -2.05
N LEU A 523 -16.48 3.52 -0.85
CA LEU A 523 -17.81 3.99 -0.45
C LEU A 523 -18.38 5.10 -1.34
N VAL A 524 -17.52 6.01 -1.79
CA VAL A 524 -17.92 7.12 -2.66
C VAL A 524 -18.29 6.60 -4.04
N VAL A 525 -17.61 5.56 -4.53
CA VAL A 525 -17.92 4.93 -5.82
C VAL A 525 -19.25 4.18 -5.75
N GLU A 526 -19.51 3.42 -4.69
CA GLU A 526 -20.75 2.66 -4.50
C GLU A 526 -22.00 3.52 -4.27
N LYS A 527 -21.86 4.76 -3.79
CA LYS A 527 -23.00 5.71 -3.62
C LYS A 527 -23.22 6.64 -4.82
N ILE A 528 -22.31 6.64 -5.80
CA ILE A 528 -22.40 7.47 -7.02
C ILE A 528 -22.83 6.65 -8.25
N LEU A 529 -22.66 5.33 -8.21
CA LEU A 529 -23.31 4.36 -9.09
C LEU A 529 -24.65 3.92 -8.50
#